data_AF-A0A0B2SB17-F1
#
_entry.id   AF-A0A0B2SB17-F1
#
_cell.length_a   1.000
_cell.length_b   1.000
_cell.length_c   1.000
_cell.angle_alpha   90.00
_cell.angle_beta   90.00
_cell.angle_gamma   90.00
#
_symmetry.space_group_name_H-M   'P 1'
#
loop_
_entity.id
_entity.type
_entity.pdbx_description
1 polymer ?
#
loop_
_entity_poly.entity_id
_entity_poly.type
_entity_poly.pdbx_seq_one_letter_code
_entity_poly.pdbx_strand_id
1 'polypeptide(L)'
;QQRRGGSTVVGDDEDTEAHIAPIVKLEEVVVTTGEEDEDAILDFKLKLYRFDKDENQWKEQGTGTVKFLKHKASGNVSHLMRQSKMLKICANHLILPTMSAQEHAGNEKSCVFY
;
A
#
# COMPACT_ATOMS: atom_id res chain seq x y z
N GLN A 1 -32.87 -18.12 62.07
CA GLN A 1 -31.42 -18.39 62.00
C GLN A 1 -31.21 -19.40 60.88
N GLN A 2 -30.38 -19.25 59.86
CA GLN A 2 -29.44 -18.22 59.44
C GLN A 2 -29.24 -18.46 57.93
N ARG A 3 -29.38 -17.43 57.10
CA ARG A 3 -29.20 -17.50 55.65
C ARG A 3 -27.72 -17.81 55.35
N ARG A 4 -27.43 -18.91 54.65
CA ARG A 4 -26.11 -19.14 54.03
C ARG A 4 -25.95 -18.12 52.90
N GLY A 5 -25.02 -17.19 53.07
CA GLY A 5 -24.62 -16.25 52.01
C GLY A 5 -23.90 -16.99 50.90
N GLY A 6 -24.40 -16.82 49.67
CA GLY A 6 -23.61 -17.09 48.48
C GLY A 6 -22.58 -15.97 48.33
N SER A 7 -21.30 -16.31 48.41
CA SER A 7 -20.23 -15.43 47.97
C SER A 7 -19.89 -15.82 46.54
N THR A 8 -20.49 -15.14 45.57
CA THR A 8 -19.93 -15.04 44.22
C THR A 8 -19.01 -13.83 44.23
N VAL A 9 -17.75 -14.03 44.60
CA VAL A 9 -16.70 -13.03 44.32
C VAL A 9 -16.46 -13.08 42.81
N VAL A 10 -16.85 -11.99 42.17
CA VAL A 10 -16.60 -11.63 40.78
C VAL A 10 -15.09 -11.78 40.55
N GLY A 11 -14.70 -12.53 39.53
CA GLY A 11 -13.31 -12.52 39.08
C GLY A 11 -13.00 -11.11 38.59
N ASP A 12 -12.14 -10.41 39.31
CA ASP A 12 -11.48 -9.22 38.79
C ASP A 12 -10.65 -9.68 37.59
N ASP A 13 -11.16 -9.43 36.39
CA ASP A 13 -10.33 -9.27 35.19
C ASP A 13 -9.53 -7.98 35.39
N GLU A 14 -8.48 -8.04 36.23
CA GLU A 14 -7.45 -7.01 36.27
C GLU A 14 -6.73 -7.03 34.91
N ASP A 15 -7.18 -6.15 34.02
CA ASP A 15 -6.45 -5.80 32.81
C ASP A 15 -5.10 -5.22 33.24
N THR A 16 -4.06 -6.04 33.12
CA THR A 16 -2.68 -5.68 33.45
C THR A 16 -2.13 -4.80 32.34
N GLU A 17 -2.69 -3.59 32.21
CA GLU A 17 -2.27 -2.63 31.20
C GLU A 17 -0.88 -2.09 31.57
N ALA A 18 0.14 -2.63 30.91
CA ALA A 18 1.51 -2.18 31.07
C ALA A 18 1.65 -0.75 30.54
N HIS A 19 1.83 0.22 31.44
CA HIS A 19 2.05 1.61 31.07
C HIS A 19 3.50 1.80 30.60
N ILE A 20 3.70 1.99 29.29
CA ILE A 20 5.03 2.17 28.68
C ILE A 20 5.28 3.66 28.46
N ALA A 21 6.31 4.19 29.12
CA ALA A 21 6.75 5.57 28.89
C ALA A 21 7.31 5.75 27.47
N PRO A 22 6.97 6.84 26.74
CA PRO A 22 7.48 7.07 25.40
C PRO A 22 9.01 7.16 25.37
N ILE A 23 9.66 6.35 24.54
CA ILE A 23 11.14 6.36 24.39
C ILE A 23 11.58 7.59 23.58
N VAL A 24 10.76 8.05 22.65
CA VAL A 24 11.07 9.17 21.75
C VAL A 24 9.82 10.05 21.60
N LYS A 25 10.03 11.38 21.61
CA LYS A 25 9.02 12.35 21.21
C LYS A 25 9.22 12.67 19.73
N LEU A 26 8.21 12.39 18.92
CA LEU A 26 8.20 12.76 17.50
C LEU A 26 7.65 14.18 17.36
N GLU A 27 8.32 15.00 16.56
CA GLU A 27 7.79 16.28 16.13
C GLU A 27 6.89 16.08 14.90
N GLU A 28 5.87 16.93 14.79
CA GLU A 28 5.03 16.96 13.60
C GLU A 28 5.83 17.50 12.42
N VAL A 29 5.79 16.79 11.29
CA VAL A 29 6.51 17.16 10.08
C VAL A 29 5.51 17.32 8.95
N VAL A 30 5.67 18.41 8.18
CA VAL A 30 4.90 18.61 6.95
C VAL A 30 5.38 17.58 5.92
N VAL A 31 4.46 16.78 5.40
CA VAL A 31 4.75 15.73 4.42
C VAL A 31 4.25 16.17 3.05
N THR A 32 5.12 16.06 2.04
CA THR A 32 4.77 16.23 0.62
C THR A 32 4.61 14.86 -0.02
N THR A 33 3.76 14.75 -1.04
CA THR A 33 3.56 13.49 -1.78
C THR A 33 4.61 13.30 -2.87
N GLY A 34 5.17 14.40 -3.37
CA GLY A 34 6.03 14.42 -4.55
C GLY A 34 5.26 14.40 -5.87
N GLU A 35 3.93 14.54 -5.81
CA GLU A 35 2.99 14.47 -6.95
C GLU A 35 2.42 15.87 -7.29
N GLU A 36 2.90 16.94 -6.63
CA GLU A 36 2.29 18.28 -6.68
C GLU A 36 2.39 18.97 -8.06
N ASP A 37 3.43 18.65 -8.83
CA ASP A 37 3.69 19.19 -10.18
C ASP A 37 3.12 18.30 -11.30
N GLU A 38 2.30 17.32 -10.96
CA GLU A 38 1.72 16.35 -11.89
C GLU A 38 0.19 16.33 -11.82
N ASP A 39 -0.45 15.99 -12.93
CA ASP A 39 -1.90 15.78 -13.02
C ASP A 39 -2.22 14.30 -13.25
N ALA A 40 -3.15 13.76 -12.47
CA ALA A 40 -3.60 12.37 -12.65
C ALA A 40 -4.50 12.24 -13.89
N ILE A 41 -4.04 11.46 -14.87
CA ILE A 41 -4.82 11.14 -16.07
C ILE A 41 -5.75 9.96 -15.81
N LEU A 42 -5.27 8.97 -15.07
CA LEU A 42 -6.00 7.76 -14.69
C LEU A 42 -5.63 7.35 -13.27
N ASP A 43 -6.61 6.82 -12.55
CA ASP A 43 -6.47 6.26 -11.20
C ASP A 43 -7.38 5.03 -11.08
N PHE A 44 -6.80 3.88 -10.75
CA PHE A 44 -7.57 2.67 -10.50
C PHE A 44 -6.81 1.69 -9.59
N LYS A 45 -7.54 0.73 -9.01
CA LYS A 45 -6.96 -0.30 -8.15
C LYS A 45 -6.49 -1.49 -8.99
N LEU A 46 -5.29 -1.98 -8.71
CA LEU A 46 -4.76 -3.19 -9.33
C LEU A 46 -3.83 -3.95 -8.38
N LYS A 47 -3.43 -5.14 -8.83
CA LYS A 47 -2.33 -5.90 -8.25
C LYS A 47 -1.19 -5.97 -9.26
N LEU A 48 0.00 -5.55 -8.83
CA LEU A 48 1.20 -5.53 -9.64
C LEU A 48 2.04 -6.77 -9.34
N TYR A 49 2.56 -7.38 -10.40
CA TYR A 49 3.49 -8.48 -10.35
C TYR A 49 4.78 -8.11 -11.08
N ARG A 50 5.90 -8.68 -10.63
CA ARG A 50 7.16 -8.69 -11.38
C ARG A 50 7.51 -10.11 -11.77
N PHE A 51 8.01 -10.28 -12.98
CA PHE A 51 8.52 -11.57 -13.43
C PHE A 51 9.97 -11.73 -12.97
N ASP A 52 10.23 -12.78 -12.21
CA ASP A 52 11.59 -13.17 -11.82
C ASP A 52 12.15 -14.12 -12.88
N LYS A 53 13.20 -13.67 -13.59
CA LYS A 53 13.78 -14.43 -14.71
C LYS A 53 14.60 -15.61 -14.24
N ASP A 54 15.22 -15.53 -13.06
CA ASP A 54 16.10 -16.58 -12.55
C ASP A 54 15.28 -17.76 -12.04
N GLU A 55 14.15 -17.47 -11.37
CA GLU A 55 13.21 -18.48 -10.89
C GLU A 55 12.10 -18.82 -11.89
N ASN A 56 12.03 -18.10 -13.02
CA ASN A 56 11.01 -18.25 -14.06
C ASN A 56 9.56 -18.20 -13.51
N GLN A 57 9.28 -17.26 -12.61
CA GLN A 57 7.98 -17.14 -11.94
C GLN A 57 7.53 -15.71 -11.70
N TRP A 58 6.21 -15.50 -11.64
CA TRP A 58 5.63 -14.23 -11.24
C TRP A 58 5.63 -14.07 -9.71
N LYS A 59 6.12 -12.92 -9.21
CA LYS A 59 6.10 -12.55 -7.79
C LYS A 59 5.21 -11.32 -7.59
N GLU A 60 4.37 -11.32 -6.56
CA GLU A 60 3.57 -10.15 -6.22
C GLU A 60 4.49 -9.00 -5.76
N GLN A 61 4.32 -7.83 -6.35
CA GLN A 61 5.08 -6.61 -6.04
C GLN A 61 4.28 -5.65 -5.16
N GLY A 62 2.95 -5.60 -5.35
CA GLY A 62 2.07 -4.81 -4.51
C GLY A 62 0.60 -4.84 -4.94
N THR A 63 -0.28 -4.55 -3.99
CA THR A 63 -1.72 -4.39 -4.22
C THR A 63 -2.16 -3.00 -3.75
N GLY A 64 -2.77 -2.20 -4.63
CA GLY A 64 -3.12 -0.83 -4.30
C GLY A 64 -3.59 -0.01 -5.50
N THR A 65 -3.52 1.30 -5.34
CA THR A 65 -3.93 2.25 -6.39
C THR A 65 -2.74 2.60 -7.27
N VAL A 66 -2.90 2.45 -8.58
CA VAL A 66 -2.01 3.01 -9.59
C VAL A 66 -2.55 4.37 -10.04
N LYS A 67 -1.64 5.30 -10.28
CA LYS A 67 -1.90 6.55 -10.97
C LYS A 67 -0.98 6.70 -12.17
N PHE A 68 -1.54 7.18 -13.26
CA PHE A 68 -0.79 7.67 -14.41
C PHE A 68 -0.72 9.19 -14.28
N LEU A 69 0.46 9.70 -13.96
CA LEU A 69 0.67 11.11 -13.62
C LEU A 69 1.40 11.80 -14.76
N LYS A 70 0.84 12.91 -15.25
CA LYS A 70 1.47 13.73 -16.30
C LYS A 70 2.09 14.96 -15.67
N HIS A 71 3.40 15.12 -15.84
CA HIS A 71 4.10 16.31 -15.36
C HIS A 71 3.68 17.56 -16.12
N LYS A 72 3.33 18.63 -15.39
CA LYS A 72 2.72 19.85 -15.94
C LYS A 72 3.63 20.57 -16.93
N ALA A 73 4.94 20.61 -16.67
CA ALA A 73 5.88 21.35 -17.50
C ALA A 73 6.45 20.54 -18.67
N SER A 74 6.80 19.26 -18.45
CA SER A 74 7.45 18.43 -19.48
C SER A 74 6.46 17.60 -20.30
N GLY A 75 5.25 17.38 -19.78
CA GLY A 75 4.26 16.49 -20.38
C GLY A 75 4.58 15.00 -20.29
N ASN A 76 5.70 14.63 -19.65
CA ASN A 76 6.07 13.24 -19.43
C ASN A 76 5.05 12.54 -18.54
N VAL A 77 4.79 11.27 -18.81
CA VAL A 77 3.87 10.46 -18.01
C VAL A 77 4.64 9.44 -17.19
N SER A 78 4.37 9.39 -15.89
CA SER A 78 4.89 8.39 -14.97
C SER A 78 3.77 7.42 -14.54
N HIS A 79 4.14 6.17 -14.32
CA HIS A 79 3.33 5.19 -13.62
C HIS A 79 3.77 5.16 -12.16
N LEU A 80 2.90 5.60 -11.25
CA LEU A 80 3.13 5.58 -9.81
C LEU A 80 2.10 4.67 -9.14
N MET A 81 2.57 3.73 -8.31
CA MET A 81 1.68 2.85 -7.55
C MET A 81 2.12 2.79 -6.09
N ARG A 82 1.16 2.94 -5.17
CA ARG A 82 1.36 2.79 -3.73
C ARG A 82 0.56 1.61 -3.19
N GLN A 83 1.14 0.88 -2.24
CA GLN A 83 0.49 -0.25 -1.58
C GLN A 83 -0.66 0.22 -0.68
N SER A 84 -1.74 -0.56 -0.64
CA SER A 84 -2.85 -0.35 0.29
C SER A 84 -2.36 -0.40 1.74
N LYS A 85 -2.95 0.40 2.62
CA LYS A 85 -2.64 0.52 4.06
C LYS A 85 -1.26 1.15 4.36
N MET A 86 -0.18 0.61 3.80
CA MET A 86 1.19 1.05 4.13
C MET A 86 1.66 2.25 3.30
N LEU A 87 1.01 2.54 2.17
CA LEU A 87 1.28 3.67 1.28
C LEU A 87 2.72 3.74 0.71
N LYS A 88 3.53 2.69 0.89
CA LYS A 88 4.85 2.55 0.25
C LYS A 88 4.69 2.47 -1.26
N ILE A 89 5.58 3.16 -1.97
CA ILE A 89 5.68 3.08 -3.43
C ILE A 89 6.14 1.67 -3.81
N CYS A 90 5.42 1.00 -4.70
CA CYS A 90 5.78 -0.30 -5.27
C CYS A 90 6.09 -0.24 -6.77
N ALA A 91 5.75 0.87 -7.44
CA ALA A 91 6.22 1.21 -8.78
C ALA A 91 6.30 2.73 -8.94
N ASN A 92 7.39 3.22 -9.55
CA ASN A 92 7.57 4.61 -9.95
C ASN A 92 8.54 4.64 -11.14
N HIS A 93 8.02 4.75 -12.35
CA HIS A 93 8.85 4.85 -13.56
C HIS A 93 8.15 5.65 -14.64
N LEU A 94 8.93 6.26 -15.54
CA LEU A 94 8.41 6.93 -16.72
C LEU A 94 7.87 5.92 -17.74
N ILE A 95 6.80 6.29 -18.41
CA ILE A 95 6.26 5.57 -19.55
C ILE A 95 6.96 6.08 -20.79
N LEU A 96 7.74 5.21 -21.41
CA LEU A 96 8.48 5.55 -22.62
C LEU A 96 7.68 5.13 -23.86
N PRO A 97 7.77 5.87 -24.98
CA PRO A 97 7.11 5.50 -26.23
C PRO A 97 7.53 4.12 -26.78
N THR A 98 8.67 3.61 -26.35
CA THR A 98 9.19 2.29 -26.73
C THR A 98 8.59 1.14 -25.93
N MET A 99 7.91 1.42 -24.82
CA MET A 99 7.27 0.39 -24.00
C MET A 99 6.05 -0.17 -24.73
N SER A 100 5.87 -1.49 -24.63
CA SER A 100 4.74 -2.18 -25.22
C SER A 100 3.89 -2.83 -24.12
N ALA A 101 2.59 -2.89 -24.36
CA ALA A 101 1.63 -3.59 -23.50
C ALA A 101 0.99 -4.72 -24.29
N GLN A 102 0.93 -5.91 -23.70
CA GLN A 102 0.25 -7.06 -24.27
C GLN A 102 -0.68 -7.68 -23.25
N GLU A 103 -1.83 -8.17 -23.69
CA GLU A 103 -2.70 -8.98 -22.84
C GLU A 103 -1.96 -10.23 -22.38
N HIS A 104 -2.08 -10.57 -21.10
CA HIS A 104 -1.45 -11.77 -20.57
C HIS A 104 -2.18 -13.00 -21.10
N ALA A 105 -1.44 -13.93 -21.72
CA ALA A 105 -1.99 -15.20 -22.17
C ALA A 105 -2.63 -15.95 -20.99
N GLY A 106 -3.95 -16.20 -21.06
CA GLY A 106 -4.70 -16.89 -20.01
C GLY A 106 -5.34 -15.98 -18.95
N ASN A 107 -5.23 -14.65 -19.05
CA ASN A 107 -6.02 -13.73 -18.21
C ASN A 107 -6.32 -12.41 -18.93
N GLU A 108 -7.53 -12.30 -19.48
CA GLU A 108 -8.03 -11.13 -20.21
C GLU A 108 -8.10 -9.84 -19.38
N LYS A 109 -8.00 -9.94 -18.04
CA LYS A 109 -7.99 -8.78 -17.13
C LYS A 109 -6.58 -8.32 -16.76
N SER A 110 -5.55 -8.90 -17.37
CA SER A 110 -4.15 -8.63 -17.05
C SER A 110 -3.37 -8.21 -18.28
N CYS A 111 -2.47 -7.25 -18.11
CA CYS A 111 -1.53 -6.81 -19.13
C CYS A 111 -0.09 -7.01 -18.65
N VAL A 112 0.81 -7.32 -19.57
CA VAL A 112 2.26 -7.36 -19.37
C VAL A 112 2.87 -6.17 -20.08
N PHE A 113 3.78 -5.47 -19.41
CA PHE A 113 4.50 -4.32 -19.95
C PHE A 113 5.99 -4.67 -20.05
N TYR A 114 6.63 -4.33 -21.17
CA TYR A 114 8.07 -4.52 -21.41
C TYR A 114 8.64 -3.45 -22.34
#